data_AF-A0A2T8FCZ6-F1
#
_entry.id   AF-A0A2T8FCZ6-F1
#
_cell.length_a   1.000
_cell.length_b   1.000
_cell.length_c   1.000
_cell.angle_alpha   90.00
_cell.angle_beta   90.00
_cell.angle_gamma   90.00
#
_symmetry.space_group_name_H-M   'P 1'
#
loop_
_entity.id
_entity.type
_entity.pdbx_description
1 polymer ?
#
loop_
_entity_poly.entity_id
_entity_poly.type
_entity_poly.pdbx_seq_one_letter_code
_entity_poly.pdbx_strand_id
1 'polypeptide(L)' 'MSVGHPPKDVAPRITSGHLESGKFVPVWDVDGRVTAVLGANSPREFLRGRLAFRASFARPSL' A
#
# COMPACT_ATOMS: atom_id res chain seq x y z
N MET A 1 -2.60 7.54 -7.52
CA MET A 1 -1.24 6.98 -7.77
C MET A 1 -1.17 5.58 -7.19
N SER A 2 -0.45 4.63 -7.78
CA SER A 2 -0.33 3.26 -7.26
C SER A 2 1.07 2.66 -7.44
N VAL A 3 1.37 1.62 -6.66
CA VAL A 3 2.50 0.70 -6.86
C VAL A 3 2.05 -0.73 -6.56
N GLY A 4 2.65 -1.70 -7.24
CA GLY A 4 2.26 -3.12 -7.14
C GLY A 4 0.94 -3.43 -7.85
N HIS A 5 0.44 -4.65 -7.67
CA HIS A 5 -0.83 -5.10 -8.20
C HIS A 5 -1.69 -5.68 -7.07
N PRO A 6 -2.89 -5.13 -6.80
CA PRO A 6 -3.79 -5.67 -5.78
C PRO A 6 -4.12 -7.15 -6.04
N PRO A 7 -3.93 -8.04 -5.05
CA PRO A 7 -4.43 -9.40 -5.14
C PRO A 7 -5.96 -9.42 -5.21
N LYS A 8 -6.54 -10.37 -5.96
CA LYS A 8 -8.00 -10.46 -6.16
C LYS A 8 -8.76 -10.83 -4.89
N ASP A 9 -8.16 -11.67 -4.05
CA ASP A 9 -8.82 -12.30 -2.90
C ASP A 9 -8.38 -11.70 -1.55
N VAL A 10 -7.68 -10.57 -1.59
CA VAL A 10 -7.16 -9.91 -0.39
C VAL A 10 -7.79 -8.52 -0.28
N ALA A 11 -8.51 -8.28 0.81
CA ALA A 11 -9.07 -6.97 1.10
C ALA A 11 -7.95 -5.98 1.49
N PRO A 12 -8.00 -4.73 1.03
CA PRO A 12 -7.05 -3.72 1.48
C PRO A 12 -7.31 -3.32 2.92
N ARG A 13 -6.24 -2.98 3.64
CA ARG A 13 -6.30 -2.25 4.90
C ARG A 13 -6.11 -0.75 4.65
N ILE A 14 -6.99 0.08 5.19
CA ILE A 14 -6.79 1.54 5.16
C ILE A 14 -5.76 1.91 6.23
N THR A 15 -4.66 2.53 5.80
CA THR A 15 -3.55 2.90 6.69
C THR A 15 -3.51 4.38 7.04
N SER A 16 -4.19 5.21 6.26
CA SER A 16 -4.30 6.65 6.48
C SER A 16 -5.51 7.23 5.74
N GLY A 17 -6.04 8.33 6.26
CA GLY A 17 -7.11 9.09 5.65
C GLY A 17 -8.52 8.59 5.98
N HIS A 18 -9.51 9.14 5.29
CA HIS A 18 -10.94 8.91 5.51
C HIS A 18 -11.64 8.57 4.21
N LEU A 19 -12.37 7.44 4.20
CA LEU A 19 -13.08 6.95 3.02
C LEU A 19 -14.09 7.97 2.47
N GLU A 20 -14.88 8.60 3.35
CA GLU A 20 -15.91 9.57 2.97
C GLU A 20 -15.36 10.77 2.21
N SER A 21 -14.15 11.21 2.56
CA SER A 21 -13.51 12.37 1.91
C SER A 21 -12.85 12.03 0.57
N GLY A 22 -12.78 10.74 0.21
CA GLY A 22 -12.01 10.26 -0.95
C GLY A 22 -10.49 10.45 -0.81
N LYS A 23 -9.99 10.78 0.39
CA LYS A 23 -8.56 10.96 0.71
C LYS A 23 -8.11 9.83 1.62
N PHE A 24 -7.55 8.77 1.06
CA PHE A 24 -7.13 7.60 1.84
C PHE A 24 -6.06 6.76 1.13
N VAL A 25 -5.41 5.90 1.91
CA VAL A 25 -4.35 4.99 1.44
C VAL A 25 -4.67 3.54 1.81
N PRO A 26 -5.26 2.75 0.88
CA PRO A 26 -5.34 1.31 1.01
C PRO A 26 -3.99 0.64 0.74
N VAL A 27 -3.71 -0.39 1.53
CA VAL A 27 -2.52 -1.24 1.44
C VAL A 27 -2.96 -2.69 1.41
N TRP A 28 -2.40 -3.48 0.48
CA TRP A 28 -2.57 -4.92 0.44
C TRP A 28 -1.34 -5.59 1.05
N ASP A 29 -1.60 -6.48 1.99
CA ASP A 29 -0.57 -7.27 2.69
C ASP A 29 -0.83 -8.75 2.43
N VAL A 30 0.22 -9.48 2.04
CA VAL A 30 0.21 -10.93 1.88
C VAL A 30 1.43 -11.47 2.61
N ASP A 31 1.21 -12.33 3.59
CA ASP A 31 2.27 -12.95 4.39
C ASP A 31 3.27 -11.96 5.01
N GLY A 32 2.77 -10.82 5.51
CA GLY A 32 3.58 -9.77 6.13
C GLY A 32 4.35 -8.91 5.13
N ARG A 33 4.02 -9.00 3.84
CA ARG A 33 4.61 -8.22 2.76
C ARG A 33 3.57 -7.31 2.15
N VAL A 34 3.91 -6.03 2.05
CA VAL A 34 3.09 -5.06 1.32
C VAL A 34 3.26 -5.31 -0.18
N THR A 35 2.21 -5.82 -0.82
CA THR A 35 2.23 -6.21 -2.24
C THR A 35 1.60 -5.17 -3.17
N ALA A 36 0.77 -4.28 -2.64
CA ALA A 36 0.24 -3.15 -3.40
C ALA A 36 -0.14 -1.98 -2.49
N VAL A 37 -0.04 -0.77 -3.04
CA VAL A 37 -0.47 0.47 -2.39
C VAL A 37 -1.14 1.36 -3.42
N LEU A 38 -2.31 1.91 -3.08
CA LEU A 38 -2.96 2.97 -3.84
C LEU A 38 -3.04 4.22 -2.96
N GLY A 39 -2.80 5.38 -3.55
CA GLY A 39 -3.05 6.67 -2.93
C GLY A 39 -4.21 7.35 -3.62
N ALA A 40 -5.36 7.43 -2.95
CA ALA A 40 -6.52 8.20 -3.36
C ALA A 40 -6.42 9.59 -2.74
N ASN A 41 -6.08 10.61 -3.55
CA ASN A 41 -5.95 12.01 -3.11
C ASN A 41 -5.04 12.25 -1.89
N SER A 42 -4.10 11.34 -1.61
CA SER A 42 -3.22 11.36 -0.44
C SER A 42 -1.75 11.14 -0.84
N PRO A 43 -1.12 12.13 -1.52
CA PRO A 43 0.20 11.95 -2.11
C PRO A 43 1.31 11.74 -1.08
N ARG A 44 1.26 12.42 0.08
CA ARG A 44 2.30 12.32 1.11
C ARG A 44 2.24 10.98 1.84
N GLU A 45 1.04 10.53 2.15
CA GLU A 45 0.76 9.27 2.84
C GLU A 45 1.06 8.08 1.93
N PHE A 46 0.77 8.22 0.62
CA PHE A 46 1.15 7.24 -0.40
C PHE A 46 2.67 6.97 -0.40
N LEU A 47 3.51 7.99 -0.22
CA LEU A 47 4.96 7.81 -0.19
C LEU A 47 5.40 6.89 0.96
N ARG A 48 4.74 6.94 2.13
CA ARG A 48 5.02 6.02 3.24
C ARG A 48 4.66 4.58 2.89
N GLY A 49 3.49 4.37 2.29
CA GLY A 49 3.10 3.05 1.79
C GLY A 49 4.05 2.53 0.70
N ARG A 50 4.49 3.38 -0.21
CA ARG A 50 5.47 3.04 -1.25
C ARG A 50 6.82 2.60 -0.65
N LEU A 51 7.27 3.21 0.43
CA LEU A 51 8.49 2.78 1.14
C LEU A 51 8.31 1.39 1.74
N ALA A 52 7.18 1.12 2.39
CA ALA A 52 6.85 -0.19 2.93
C ALA A 52 6.81 -1.27 1.83
N PHE A 53 6.14 -0.98 0.70
CA PHE A 53 6.16 -1.83 -0.50
C PHE A 53 7.60 -2.16 -0.91
N ARG A 54 8.47 -1.15 -1.09
CA ARG A 54 9.87 -1.38 -1.49
C ARG A 54 10.62 -2.27 -0.50
N ALA A 55 10.43 -2.04 0.80
CA ALA A 55 11.08 -2.84 1.84
C ALA A 55 10.67 -4.33 1.78
N SER A 56 9.43 -4.63 1.41
CA SER A 56 8.94 -6.02 1.27
C SER A 56 9.62 -6.82 0.16
N PHE A 57 10.25 -6.14 -0.83
CA PHE A 57 10.98 -6.79 -1.93
C PHE A 57 12.50 -6.57 -1.86
N ALA A 58 12.99 -5.83 -0.89
CA ALA A 58 14.41 -5.47 -0.78
C ALA A 58 15.29 -6.57 -0.17
N ARG A 59 14.88 -7.85 -0.18
CA ARG A 59 15.62 -8.89 0.56
C ARG A 59 17.07 -8.99 0.04
N PRO A 60 18.09 -8.97 0.92
CA PRO A 60 19.43 -9.41 0.56
C PRO A 60 19.34 -10.91 0.24
N SER A 61 19.96 -11.31 -0.87
CA SER A 61 20.32 -12.71 -1.09
C SER A 61 21.13 -13.20 0.11
N LEU A 62 20.57 -14.16 0.86
CA LEU A 62 21.34 -15.02 1.77
C LEU A 62 22.10 -16.06 0.95
#